data_AF-A0A7C6NVX2-F1
#
_entry.id   AF-A0A7C6NVX2-F1
#
_cell.length_a   1.000
_cell.length_b   1.000
_cell.length_c   1.000
_cell.angle_alpha   90.00
_cell.angle_beta   90.00
_cell.angle_gamma   90.00
#
_symmetry.space_group_name_H-M   'P 1'
#
loop_
_entity.id
_entity.type
_entity.pdbx_description
1 polymer ?
#
loop_
_entity_poly.entity_id
_entity_poly.type
_entity_poly.pdbx_seq_one_letter_code
_entity_poly.pdbx_strand_id
1 'polypeptide(L)'
;MEISYISVYSGRNIYSHYPVIKILLDLGEYAHKSTDQLPLFTDRLLSLIPSLREHHCSRGYRGGFVQRLHEGTYLGHVVEHIILELQNLAGLQAVYGKTRSTDDPNVYEIVVEYQSAAAAKEAAYQSVSIVNALLKGKAPPELEVIIKRLQDIAARFELGPTSRTLVQAALARDLPVLRLDDNSLIQIGYGVAQRRVEAALTSLTSCLAVDIAGDKSRTKKMLRRVAILVPEGRLVLSEEEALAAFYELKGPVVLKPESGNQGKGVSLNLKNVAEVRAAYTLARNFGRRVLVEKH
;
A
#
# COMPACT_ATOMS: atom_id res chain seq x y z
N MET A 1 24.29 9.68 12.78
CA MET A 1 23.22 8.85 13.36
C MET A 1 22.65 7.92 12.30
N GLU A 2 22.18 6.75 12.69
CA GLU A 2 21.65 5.73 11.78
C GLU A 2 20.53 4.92 12.43
N ILE A 3 19.68 4.32 11.60
CA ILE A 3 18.62 3.43 12.08
C ILE A 3 19.22 2.03 12.21
N SER A 4 19.32 1.53 13.43
CA SER A 4 19.82 0.18 13.70
C SER A 4 18.74 -0.89 13.46
N TYR A 5 17.48 -0.55 13.69
CA TYR A 5 16.37 -1.50 13.55
C TYR A 5 15.02 -0.82 13.34
N ILE A 6 14.15 -1.42 12.52
CA ILE A 6 12.74 -1.04 12.42
C ILE A 6 11.86 -2.29 12.55
N SER A 7 10.80 -2.17 13.36
CA SER A 7 9.72 -3.15 13.49
C SER A 7 8.36 -2.51 13.22
N VAL A 8 7.41 -3.32 12.75
CA VAL A 8 6.06 -2.89 12.37
C VAL A 8 5.04 -3.59 13.25
N TYR A 9 4.14 -2.81 13.84
CA TYR A 9 3.01 -3.29 14.62
C TYR A 9 1.72 -2.92 13.90
N SER A 10 1.08 -3.90 13.23
CA SER A 10 -0.05 -3.71 12.31
C SER A 10 -1.43 -3.59 12.95
N GLY A 11 -1.51 -3.66 14.27
CA GLY A 11 -2.75 -3.50 15.02
C GLY A 11 -2.48 -2.98 16.43
N ARG A 12 -3.46 -3.13 17.33
CA ARG A 12 -3.32 -2.79 18.75
C ARG A 12 -2.07 -3.47 19.34
N ASN A 13 -1.26 -2.68 20.02
CA ASN A 13 0.03 -3.12 20.54
C ASN A 13 0.33 -2.41 21.87
N ILE A 14 1.48 -2.74 22.49
CA ILE A 14 1.88 -2.19 23.79
C ILE A 14 2.13 -0.68 23.78
N TYR A 15 2.30 -0.08 22.60
CA TYR A 15 2.63 1.34 22.44
C TYR A 15 1.42 2.19 22.06
N SER A 16 0.45 1.64 21.33
CA SER A 16 -0.72 2.35 20.84
C SER A 16 -1.89 1.41 20.50
N HIS A 17 -3.10 1.96 20.53
CA HIS A 17 -4.29 1.31 19.97
C HIS A 17 -4.33 1.34 18.43
N TYR A 18 -3.47 2.17 17.81
CA TYR A 18 -3.31 2.29 16.36
C TYR A 18 -2.04 1.57 15.89
N PRO A 19 -1.93 1.24 14.59
CA PRO A 19 -0.72 0.69 14.00
C PRO A 19 0.47 1.66 14.14
N VAL A 20 1.64 1.14 14.53
CA VAL A 20 2.86 1.95 14.72
C VAL A 20 4.09 1.25 14.15
N ILE A 21 5.08 2.02 13.72
CA ILE A 21 6.44 1.54 13.54
C ILE A 21 7.26 1.88 14.78
N LYS A 22 8.11 0.95 15.20
CA LYS A 22 9.15 1.19 16.21
C LYS A 22 10.49 1.23 15.51
N ILE A 23 11.27 2.26 15.83
CA ILE A 23 12.59 2.53 15.28
C ILE A 23 13.56 2.54 16.45
N LEU A 24 14.67 1.83 16.32
CA LEU A 24 15.85 2.03 17.15
C LEU A 24 16.81 2.92 16.38
N LEU A 25 17.09 4.10 16.93
CA LEU A 25 17.93 5.12 16.33
C LEU A 25 19.20 5.27 17.16
N ASP A 26 20.35 4.96 16.56
CA ASP A 26 21.65 5.24 17.15
C ASP A 26 22.06 6.67 16.79
N LEU A 27 22.18 7.52 17.81
CA LEU A 27 22.57 8.92 17.65
C LEU A 27 24.07 9.10 17.41
N GLY A 28 24.89 8.09 17.69
CA GLY A 28 26.36 8.12 17.58
C GLY A 28 26.98 9.31 18.33
N GLU A 29 27.85 10.05 17.66
CA GLU A 29 28.54 11.23 18.24
C GLU A 29 27.59 12.36 18.72
N TYR A 30 26.30 12.29 18.40
CA TYR A 30 25.29 13.28 18.78
C TYR A 30 24.42 12.84 19.96
N ALA A 31 24.66 11.66 20.55
CA ALA A 31 23.83 11.10 21.64
C ALA A 31 23.65 12.05 22.84
N HIS A 32 24.68 12.82 23.16
CA HIS A 32 24.70 13.75 24.29
C HIS A 32 24.58 15.22 23.88
N LYS A 33 24.22 15.50 22.62
CA LYS A 33 24.04 16.86 22.12
C LYS A 33 22.56 17.21 22.00
N SER A 34 22.17 18.34 22.57
CA SER A 34 20.83 18.91 22.42
C SER A 34 20.81 19.97 21.33
N THR A 35 19.63 20.28 20.78
CA THR A 35 19.45 21.19 19.64
C THR A 35 19.95 22.62 19.87
N ASP A 36 19.95 23.11 21.11
CA ASP A 36 20.51 24.41 21.52
C ASP A 36 22.05 24.46 21.40
N GLN A 37 22.70 23.30 21.43
CA GLN A 37 24.16 23.14 21.25
C GLN A 37 24.56 22.96 19.78
N LEU A 38 23.59 23.02 18.85
CA LEU A 38 23.78 22.81 17.41
C LEU A 38 23.52 24.11 16.64
N PRO A 39 24.56 24.92 16.37
CA PRO A 39 24.39 26.22 15.73
C PRO A 39 23.66 26.11 14.38
N LEU A 40 22.70 27.00 14.14
CA LEU A 40 21.88 27.10 12.92
C LEU A 40 21.03 25.86 12.59
N PHE A 41 21.06 24.80 13.40
CA PHE A 41 20.33 23.57 13.11
C PHE A 41 18.82 23.81 13.09
N THR A 42 18.29 24.44 14.14
CA THR A 42 16.86 24.73 14.28
C THR A 42 16.36 25.62 13.15
N ASP A 43 17.07 26.70 12.83
CA ASP A 43 16.65 27.64 11.78
C ASP A 43 16.67 26.98 10.40
N ARG A 44 17.68 26.14 10.11
CA ARG A 44 17.75 25.39 8.84
C ARG A 44 16.63 24.35 8.75
N LEU A 45 16.36 23.62 9.83
CA LEU A 45 15.28 22.64 9.88
C LEU A 45 13.91 23.30 9.62
N LEU A 46 13.64 24.40 10.32
CA LEU A 46 12.39 25.14 10.19
C LEU A 46 12.29 25.89 8.86
N SER A 47 13.41 26.19 8.19
CA SER A 47 13.40 26.71 6.82
C SER A 47 13.06 25.62 5.81
N LEU A 48 13.57 24.39 6.02
CA LEU A 48 13.31 23.24 5.15
C LEU A 48 11.89 22.70 5.27
N ILE A 49 11.37 22.57 6.50
CA ILE A 49 10.03 22.01 6.77
C ILE A 49 9.22 23.02 7.58
N PRO A 50 8.61 24.03 6.94
CA PRO A 50 8.05 25.16 7.66
C PRO A 50 6.89 24.81 8.60
N SER A 51 6.12 23.79 8.22
CA SER A 51 4.96 23.25 8.92
C SER A 51 5.29 22.62 10.28
N LEU A 52 6.54 22.30 10.58
CA LEU A 52 6.95 21.89 11.94
C LEU A 52 6.64 22.97 13.00
N ARG A 53 6.43 24.23 12.60
CA ARG A 53 5.95 25.30 13.49
C ARG A 53 4.58 25.03 14.11
N GLU A 54 3.80 24.18 13.46
CA GLU A 54 2.45 23.83 13.88
C GLU A 54 2.43 22.70 14.91
N HIS A 55 3.54 21.98 15.06
CA HIS A 55 3.59 20.78 15.88
C HIS A 55 3.39 21.06 17.36
N HIS A 56 2.55 20.23 17.96
CA HIS A 56 2.41 20.07 19.39
C HIS A 56 3.42 19.01 19.87
N CYS A 57 3.93 19.16 21.09
CA CYS A 57 4.75 18.14 21.75
C CYS A 57 4.20 17.89 23.17
N SER A 58 5.02 17.39 24.10
CA SER A 58 4.65 17.22 25.53
C SER A 58 4.11 18.49 26.20
N ARG A 59 4.34 19.66 25.62
CA ARG A 59 3.79 20.96 26.07
C ARG A 59 2.28 21.12 25.81
N GLY A 60 1.71 20.37 24.87
CA GLY A 60 0.26 20.34 24.61
C GLY A 60 -0.32 21.47 23.75
N TYR A 61 0.47 22.45 23.34
CA TYR A 61 0.01 23.59 22.50
C TYR A 61 0.80 23.73 21.19
N ARG A 62 0.18 24.43 20.23
CA ARG A 62 0.73 24.74 18.90
C ARG A 62 2.04 25.50 19.01
N GLY A 63 3.08 25.05 18.30
CA GLY A 63 4.43 25.63 18.38
C GLY A 63 5.25 25.18 19.59
N GLY A 64 4.70 24.33 20.46
CA GLY A 64 5.43 23.77 21.59
C GLY A 64 6.66 22.96 21.17
N PHE A 65 6.66 22.36 19.97
CA PHE A 65 7.84 21.70 19.43
C PHE A 65 8.96 22.70 19.11
N VAL A 66 8.65 23.83 18.45
CA VAL A 66 9.64 24.88 18.13
C VAL A 66 10.29 25.43 19.39
N GLN A 67 9.49 25.69 20.43
CA GLN A 67 10.03 26.11 21.72
C GLN A 67 11.04 25.09 22.27
N ARG A 68 10.73 23.78 22.20
CA ARG A 68 11.66 22.72 22.64
C ARG A 68 12.92 22.62 21.79
N LEU A 69 12.85 22.94 20.49
CA LEU A 69 14.04 23.01 19.63
C LEU A 69 15.00 24.11 20.09
N HIS A 70 14.48 25.27 20.51
CA HIS A 70 15.29 26.38 21.01
C HIS A 70 15.75 26.19 22.47
N GLU A 71 14.92 25.60 23.34
CA GLU A 71 15.29 25.26 24.72
C GLU A 71 16.34 24.13 24.79
N GLY A 72 16.42 23.30 23.76
CA GLY A 72 17.24 22.10 23.74
C GLY A 72 16.41 20.83 23.88
N THR A 73 16.42 20.02 22.82
CA THR A 73 15.87 18.65 22.81
C THR A 73 16.85 17.70 22.11
N TYR A 74 16.72 16.40 22.37
CA TYR A 74 17.53 15.38 21.71
C TYR A 74 17.05 15.08 20.29
N LEU A 75 17.98 14.67 19.42
CA LEU A 75 17.72 14.42 18.00
C LEU A 75 16.73 13.28 17.74
N GLY A 76 16.59 12.32 18.66
CA GLY A 76 15.54 11.29 18.54
C GLY A 76 14.14 11.90 18.47
N HIS A 77 13.86 12.88 19.34
CA HIS A 77 12.59 13.62 19.36
C HIS A 77 12.42 14.51 18.12
N VAL A 78 13.52 15.01 17.56
CA VAL A 78 13.48 15.74 16.27
C VAL A 78 13.11 14.81 15.13
N VAL A 79 13.74 13.64 15.05
CA VAL A 79 13.44 12.61 14.03
C VAL A 79 11.99 12.17 14.12
N GLU A 80 11.45 11.94 15.33
CA GLU A 80 10.03 11.62 15.54
C GLU A 80 9.10 12.64 14.85
N HIS A 81 9.29 13.92 15.10
CA HIS A 81 8.44 14.97 14.52
C HIS A 81 8.62 15.11 13.01
N ILE A 82 9.82 14.89 12.47
CA ILE A 82 10.02 14.90 11.02
C ILE A 82 9.30 13.70 10.39
N ILE A 83 9.32 12.50 11.00
CA ILE A 83 8.60 11.34 10.48
C ILE A 83 7.09 11.61 10.42
N LEU A 84 6.53 12.16 11.50
CA LEU A 84 5.12 12.55 11.55
C LEU A 84 4.80 13.56 10.44
N GLU A 85 5.63 14.59 10.28
CA GLU A 85 5.36 15.64 9.31
C GLU A 85 5.49 15.17 7.87
N LEU A 86 6.51 14.38 7.55
CA LEU A 86 6.67 13.81 6.21
C LEU A 86 5.48 12.92 5.82
N GLN A 87 4.92 12.15 6.76
CA GLN A 87 3.70 11.39 6.52
C GLN A 87 2.50 12.32 6.26
N ASN A 88 2.29 13.34 7.09
CA ASN A 88 1.18 14.27 6.94
C ASN A 88 1.25 15.07 5.62
N LEU A 89 2.44 15.53 5.23
CA LEU A 89 2.67 16.18 3.93
C LEU A 89 2.40 15.25 2.74
N ALA A 90 2.60 13.94 2.92
CA ALA A 90 2.23 12.93 1.93
C ALA A 90 0.73 12.58 1.94
N GLY A 91 -0.09 13.21 2.80
CA GLY A 91 -1.51 12.93 2.95
C GLY A 91 -1.82 11.72 3.83
N LEU A 92 -0.82 11.16 4.52
CA LEU A 92 -0.96 10.01 5.41
C LEU A 92 -1.09 10.52 6.85
N GLN A 93 -2.31 10.53 7.38
CA GLN A 93 -2.56 11.09 8.71
C GLN A 93 -1.83 10.27 9.78
N ALA A 94 -0.89 10.91 10.46
CA ALA A 94 -0.15 10.34 11.58
C ALA A 94 -0.01 11.40 12.67
N VAL A 95 -0.54 11.11 13.87
CA VAL A 95 -0.61 12.07 14.97
C VAL A 95 0.24 11.61 16.15
N TYR A 96 0.22 10.31 16.45
CA TYR A 96 0.92 9.78 17.60
C TYR A 96 2.39 9.48 17.30
N GLY A 97 3.27 10.12 18.07
CA GLY A 97 4.69 9.82 18.17
C GLY A 97 5.13 9.72 19.62
N LYS A 98 6.19 8.95 19.89
CA LYS A 98 6.86 8.94 21.19
C LYS A 98 8.31 8.49 21.09
N THR A 99 9.21 9.29 21.67
CA THR A 99 10.63 8.97 21.81
C THR A 99 10.99 8.67 23.26
N ARG A 100 11.79 7.63 23.49
CA ARG A 100 12.35 7.25 24.80
C ARG A 100 13.82 6.82 24.66
N SER A 101 14.62 7.04 25.69
CA SER A 101 15.96 6.44 25.80
C SER A 101 15.84 4.92 26.03
N THR A 102 16.87 4.19 25.62
CA THR A 102 17.02 2.76 25.95
C THR A 102 18.06 2.57 27.06
N ASP A 103 18.38 1.31 27.39
CA ASP A 103 19.48 1.00 28.31
C ASP A 103 20.86 1.38 27.74
N ASP A 104 20.97 1.47 26.41
CA ASP A 104 22.12 2.07 25.74
C ASP A 104 21.89 3.59 25.63
N PRO A 105 22.76 4.43 26.22
CA PRO A 105 22.60 5.88 26.23
C PRO A 105 22.70 6.53 24.83
N ASN A 106 23.21 5.81 23.83
CA ASN A 106 23.31 6.30 22.45
C ASN A 106 22.09 5.94 21.61
N VAL A 107 21.31 4.95 22.03
CA VAL A 107 20.20 4.40 21.26
C VAL A 107 18.87 4.86 21.84
N TYR A 108 18.02 5.40 20.96
CA TYR A 108 16.68 5.87 21.28
C TYR A 108 15.63 5.00 20.60
N GLU A 109 14.57 4.69 21.32
CA GLU A 109 13.36 4.08 20.79
C GLU A 109 12.40 5.19 20.35
N ILE A 110 12.03 5.17 19.07
CA ILE A 110 11.03 6.09 18.50
C ILE A 110 9.87 5.24 18.01
N VAL A 111 8.65 5.57 18.45
CA VAL A 111 7.42 4.95 17.98
C VAL A 111 6.60 5.98 17.25
N VAL A 112 6.14 5.66 16.04
CA VAL A 112 5.31 6.56 15.23
C VAL A 112 4.14 5.82 14.61
N GLU A 113 2.94 6.39 14.70
CA GLU A 113 1.74 5.91 14.03
C GLU A 113 1.86 5.96 12.50
N TYR A 114 1.17 5.04 11.81
CA TYR A 114 1.17 5.02 10.35
C TYR A 114 -0.18 4.61 9.75
N GLN A 115 -0.41 5.07 8.52
CA GLN A 115 -1.43 4.50 7.61
C GLN A 115 -0.81 3.52 6.59
N SER A 116 0.43 3.77 6.17
CA SER A 116 1.22 2.85 5.34
C SER A 116 2.57 2.55 5.99
N ALA A 117 2.79 1.29 6.39
CA ALA A 117 4.04 0.88 7.04
C ALA A 117 5.26 1.11 6.15
N ALA A 118 5.11 0.88 4.84
CA ALA A 118 6.19 1.10 3.87
C ALA A 118 6.53 2.58 3.74
N ALA A 119 5.53 3.46 3.68
CA ALA A 119 5.76 4.90 3.64
C ALA A 119 6.34 5.42 4.96
N ALA A 120 5.89 4.93 6.11
CA ALA A 120 6.43 5.33 7.41
C ALA A 120 7.91 4.92 7.58
N LYS A 121 8.29 3.73 7.09
CA LYS A 121 9.71 3.29 7.04
C LYS A 121 10.55 4.22 6.18
N GLU A 122 10.06 4.55 4.98
CA GLU A 122 10.75 5.49 4.10
C GLU A 122 10.87 6.88 4.76
N ALA A 123 9.80 7.37 5.40
CA ALA A 123 9.81 8.63 6.14
C ALA A 123 10.86 8.61 7.27
N ALA A 124 11.04 7.48 7.97
CA ALA A 124 12.12 7.30 8.95
C ALA A 124 13.50 7.46 8.34
N TYR A 125 13.79 6.77 7.23
CA TYR A 125 15.08 6.90 6.54
C TYR A 125 15.33 8.32 6.03
N GLN A 126 14.31 8.97 5.45
CA GLN A 126 14.42 10.35 4.96
C GLN A 126 14.60 11.35 6.09
N SER A 127 13.92 11.16 7.23
CA SER A 127 14.10 11.99 8.42
C SER A 127 15.54 11.95 8.93
N VAL A 128 16.12 10.75 8.98
CA VAL A 128 17.52 10.56 9.38
C VAL A 128 18.49 11.17 8.36
N SER A 129 18.19 11.03 7.06
CA SER A 129 18.97 11.65 5.98
C SER A 129 18.99 13.18 6.09
N ILE A 130 17.82 13.80 6.28
CA ILE A 130 17.66 15.25 6.46
C ILE A 130 18.49 15.73 7.65
N VAL A 131 18.29 15.14 8.83
CA VAL A 131 18.99 15.59 10.05
C VAL A 131 20.50 15.42 9.90
N ASN A 132 20.97 14.28 9.35
CA ASN A 132 22.40 14.09 9.10
C ASN A 132 22.97 15.13 8.11
N ALA A 133 22.24 15.50 7.07
CA ALA A 133 22.67 16.54 6.13
C ALA A 133 22.78 17.90 6.81
N LEU A 134 21.76 18.27 7.59
CA LEU A 134 21.73 19.53 8.35
C LEU A 134 22.88 19.63 9.37
N LEU A 135 23.14 18.56 10.13
CA LEU A 135 24.25 18.47 11.08
C LEU A 135 25.62 18.64 10.41
N LYS A 136 25.78 18.09 9.21
CA LYS A 136 27.03 18.16 8.43
C LYS A 136 27.15 19.44 7.58
N GLY A 137 26.17 20.35 7.67
CA GLY A 137 26.12 21.55 6.84
C GLY A 137 26.01 21.27 5.33
N LYS A 138 25.47 20.10 4.95
CA LYS A 138 25.24 19.70 3.56
C LYS A 138 23.82 20.05 3.13
N ALA A 139 23.60 20.13 1.83
CA ALA A 139 22.25 20.25 1.28
C ALA A 139 21.42 19.00 1.66
N PRO A 140 20.27 19.16 2.31
CA PRO A 140 19.34 18.05 2.56
C PRO A 140 18.66 17.63 1.24
N PRO A 141 18.06 16.42 1.19
CA PRO A 141 17.24 16.02 0.05
C PRO A 141 16.06 16.97 -0.14
N GLU A 142 15.63 17.14 -1.39
CA GLU A 142 14.47 17.98 -1.74
C GLU A 142 13.17 17.42 -1.15
N LEU A 143 12.42 18.28 -0.45
CA LEU A 143 11.23 17.88 0.30
C LEU A 143 10.13 17.36 -0.63
N GLU A 144 9.92 18.03 -1.76
CA GLU A 144 8.93 17.66 -2.77
C GLU A 144 9.19 16.27 -3.36
N VAL A 145 10.47 15.92 -3.56
CA VAL A 145 10.88 14.59 -4.05
C VAL A 145 10.60 13.52 -3.00
N ILE A 146 10.86 13.81 -1.71
CA ILE A 146 10.52 12.91 -0.61
C ILE A 146 9.01 12.69 -0.54
N ILE A 147 8.21 13.76 -0.54
CA ILE A 147 6.74 13.69 -0.47
C ILE A 147 6.20 12.84 -1.62
N LYS A 148 6.65 13.10 -2.85
CA LYS A 148 6.22 12.34 -4.02
C LYS A 148 6.56 10.86 -3.90
N ARG A 149 7.76 10.53 -3.42
CA ARG A 149 8.18 9.14 -3.18
C ARG A 149 7.31 8.46 -2.12
N LEU A 150 6.97 9.15 -1.03
CA LEU A 150 6.09 8.61 0.01
C LEU A 150 4.68 8.33 -0.53
N GLN A 151 4.13 9.24 -1.34
CA GLN A 151 2.85 9.05 -2.01
C GLN A 151 2.89 7.84 -2.97
N ASP A 152 3.94 7.72 -3.78
CA ASP A 152 4.08 6.62 -4.74
C ASP A 152 4.26 5.27 -4.03
N ILE A 153 4.96 5.24 -2.89
CA ILE A 153 5.04 4.06 -2.03
C ILE A 153 3.65 3.76 -1.47
N ALA A 154 2.97 4.71 -0.83
CA ALA A 154 1.65 4.50 -0.23
C ALA A 154 0.63 3.97 -1.24
N ALA A 155 0.58 4.55 -2.44
CA ALA A 155 -0.32 4.15 -3.51
C ALA A 155 -0.16 2.68 -3.93
N ARG A 156 1.08 2.14 -3.91
CA ARG A 156 1.34 0.71 -4.23
C ARG A 156 0.72 -0.24 -3.21
N PHE A 157 0.65 0.19 -1.96
CA PHE A 157 0.09 -0.59 -0.88
C PHE A 157 -1.35 -0.15 -0.55
N GLU A 158 -2.03 0.67 -1.35
CA GLU A 158 -3.43 1.00 -1.08
C GLU A 158 -4.35 -0.21 -1.31
N LEU A 159 -5.43 -0.27 -0.52
CA LEU A 159 -6.50 -1.22 -0.78
C LEU A 159 -7.26 -0.85 -2.05
N GLY A 160 -7.40 -1.83 -2.95
CA GLY A 160 -8.29 -1.72 -4.09
C GLY A 160 -9.75 -1.48 -3.68
N PRO A 161 -10.62 -1.01 -4.59
CA PRO A 161 -11.96 -0.54 -4.26
C PRO A 161 -12.81 -1.60 -3.53
N THR A 162 -12.76 -2.86 -3.97
CA THR A 162 -13.50 -3.95 -3.32
C THR A 162 -13.04 -4.16 -1.87
N SER A 163 -11.73 -4.32 -1.66
CA SER A 163 -11.15 -4.54 -0.33
C SER A 163 -11.44 -3.35 0.59
N ARG A 164 -11.33 -2.12 0.07
CA ARG A 164 -11.60 -0.88 0.79
C ARG A 164 -13.05 -0.82 1.28
N THR A 165 -14.02 -1.13 0.43
CA THR A 165 -15.44 -1.16 0.80
C THR A 165 -15.72 -2.20 1.89
N LEU A 166 -15.12 -3.40 1.79
CA LEU A 166 -15.27 -4.43 2.82
C LEU A 166 -14.66 -4.00 4.16
N VAL A 167 -13.47 -3.40 4.13
CA VAL A 167 -12.81 -2.86 5.34
C VAL A 167 -13.63 -1.76 5.97
N GLN A 168 -14.10 -0.78 5.20
CA GLN A 168 -14.95 0.30 5.71
C GLN A 168 -16.25 -0.24 6.32
N ALA A 169 -16.90 -1.22 5.67
CA ALA A 169 -18.10 -1.86 6.19
C ALA A 169 -17.84 -2.64 7.50
N ALA A 170 -16.66 -3.24 7.66
CA ALA A 170 -16.26 -3.92 8.88
C ALA A 170 -15.98 -2.92 10.01
N LEU A 171 -15.22 -1.87 9.74
CA LEU A 171 -14.92 -0.80 10.70
C LEU A 171 -16.19 -0.08 11.17
N ALA A 172 -17.15 0.19 10.28
CA ALA A 172 -18.44 0.79 10.63
C ALA A 172 -19.32 -0.10 11.53
N ARG A 173 -18.96 -1.38 11.70
CA ARG A 173 -19.62 -2.35 12.59
C ARG A 173 -18.78 -2.68 13.82
N ASP A 174 -17.77 -1.86 14.11
CA ASP A 174 -16.79 -2.09 15.19
C ASP A 174 -16.11 -3.45 15.11
N LEU A 175 -15.99 -4.02 13.90
CA LEU A 175 -15.29 -5.28 13.68
C LEU A 175 -13.79 -5.01 13.56
N PRO A 176 -12.94 -5.75 14.28
CA PRO A 176 -11.51 -5.63 14.16
C PRO A 176 -11.05 -5.97 12.74
N VAL A 177 -10.16 -5.15 12.17
CA VAL A 177 -9.56 -5.38 10.86
C VAL A 177 -8.05 -5.41 11.00
N LEU A 178 -7.41 -6.43 10.45
CA LEU A 178 -5.97 -6.54 10.34
C LEU A 178 -5.57 -6.78 8.89
N ARG A 179 -4.52 -6.11 8.45
CA ARG A 179 -3.87 -6.43 7.18
C ARG A 179 -2.74 -7.42 7.45
N LEU A 180 -2.80 -8.56 6.76
CA LEU A 180 -1.90 -9.69 6.99
C LEU A 180 -0.66 -9.67 6.09
N ASP A 181 -0.73 -8.96 4.97
CA ASP A 181 0.37 -8.85 4.02
C ASP A 181 0.43 -7.49 3.31
N ASP A 182 1.46 -7.33 2.51
CA ASP A 182 1.66 -6.15 1.67
C ASP A 182 0.66 -6.07 0.50
N ASN A 183 -0.03 -7.17 0.17
CA ASN A 183 -1.11 -7.19 -0.81
C ASN A 183 -2.44 -6.81 -0.15
N SER A 184 -3.56 -7.39 -0.62
CA SER A 184 -4.90 -7.12 -0.11
C SER A 184 -5.44 -8.24 0.77
N LEU A 185 -4.57 -9.02 1.44
CA LEU A 185 -5.04 -10.05 2.38
C LEU A 185 -5.43 -9.41 3.71
N ILE A 186 -6.72 -9.43 3.99
CA ILE A 186 -7.33 -8.80 5.15
C ILE A 186 -7.98 -9.85 6.04
N GLN A 187 -7.78 -9.72 7.34
CA GLN A 187 -8.52 -10.44 8.36
C GLN A 187 -9.55 -9.50 9.00
N ILE A 188 -10.78 -10.00 9.14
CA ILE A 188 -11.88 -9.36 9.86
C ILE A 188 -12.24 -10.24 11.04
N GLY A 189 -12.28 -9.68 12.25
CA GLY A 189 -12.53 -10.41 13.49
C GLY A 189 -11.33 -11.17 14.05
N TYR A 190 -11.54 -11.83 15.19
CA TYR A 190 -10.50 -12.55 15.95
C TYR A 190 -10.92 -13.98 16.30
N GLY A 191 -9.92 -14.81 16.61
CA GLY A 191 -10.11 -16.17 17.12
C GLY A 191 -10.96 -17.02 16.18
N VAL A 192 -11.95 -17.72 16.75
CA VAL A 192 -12.89 -18.57 15.99
C VAL A 192 -13.81 -17.77 15.06
N ALA A 193 -14.03 -16.48 15.33
CA ALA A 193 -14.89 -15.62 14.55
C ALA A 193 -14.16 -14.91 13.39
N GLN A 194 -12.85 -15.15 13.21
CA GLN A 194 -12.08 -14.49 12.16
C GLN A 194 -12.51 -14.95 10.76
N ARG A 195 -12.51 -14.02 9.81
CA ARG A 195 -12.67 -14.27 8.37
C ARG A 195 -11.53 -13.62 7.61
N ARG A 196 -11.06 -14.28 6.57
CA ARG A 196 -10.04 -13.73 5.66
C ARG A 196 -10.69 -13.36 4.34
N VAL A 197 -10.31 -12.22 3.80
CA VAL A 197 -10.77 -11.73 2.50
C VAL A 197 -9.58 -11.21 1.70
N GLU A 198 -9.63 -11.44 0.39
CA GLU A 198 -8.69 -10.89 -0.56
C GLU A 198 -9.45 -10.49 -1.82
N ALA A 199 -9.51 -9.19 -2.10
CA ALA A 199 -10.46 -8.61 -3.05
C ALA A 199 -11.90 -9.08 -2.77
N ALA A 200 -12.49 -9.88 -3.66
CA ALA A 200 -13.84 -10.44 -3.48
C ALA A 200 -13.85 -11.90 -2.98
N LEU A 201 -12.68 -12.52 -2.81
CA LEU A 201 -12.55 -13.88 -2.29
C LEU A 201 -12.63 -13.87 -0.77
N THR A 202 -13.25 -14.90 -0.20
CA THR A 202 -13.36 -15.05 1.26
C THR A 202 -12.88 -16.43 1.68
N SER A 203 -12.65 -16.61 2.98
CA SER A 203 -12.38 -17.93 3.57
C SER A 203 -13.52 -18.96 3.37
N LEU A 204 -14.69 -18.55 2.86
CA LEU A 204 -15.80 -19.43 2.52
C LEU A 204 -15.78 -19.86 1.04
N THR A 205 -14.96 -19.22 0.21
CA THR A 205 -14.81 -19.57 -1.20
C THR A 205 -13.90 -20.80 -1.31
N SER A 206 -14.46 -21.94 -1.72
CA SER A 206 -13.65 -23.17 -1.89
C SER A 206 -12.64 -23.03 -3.03
N CYS A 207 -11.50 -23.73 -2.92
CA CYS A 207 -10.50 -23.78 -3.99
C CYS A 207 -11.10 -24.26 -5.32
N LEU A 208 -11.97 -25.27 -5.27
CA LEU A 208 -12.66 -25.78 -6.45
C LEU A 208 -13.55 -24.72 -7.11
N ALA A 209 -14.24 -23.88 -6.32
CA ALA A 209 -15.05 -22.81 -6.86
C ALA A 209 -14.18 -21.76 -7.58
N VAL A 210 -13.01 -21.42 -7.04
CA VAL A 210 -12.04 -20.51 -7.68
C VAL A 210 -11.53 -21.11 -9.00
N ASP A 211 -11.11 -22.37 -8.99
CA ASP A 211 -10.60 -23.06 -10.19
C ASP A 211 -11.65 -23.17 -11.28
N ILE A 212 -12.90 -23.51 -10.91
CA ILE A 212 -14.02 -23.59 -11.84
C ILE A 212 -14.29 -22.20 -12.43
N ALA A 213 -14.46 -21.17 -11.60
CA ALA A 213 -14.78 -19.82 -12.05
C ALA A 213 -13.66 -19.20 -12.91
N GLY A 214 -12.40 -19.55 -12.64
CA GLY A 214 -11.24 -19.13 -13.42
C GLY A 214 -11.15 -19.78 -14.81
N ASP A 215 -11.79 -20.93 -15.03
CA ASP A 215 -11.88 -21.64 -16.30
C ASP A 215 -13.25 -21.39 -16.96
N LYS A 216 -13.25 -20.54 -18.00
CA LYS A 216 -14.48 -20.13 -18.69
C LYS A 216 -15.14 -21.30 -19.42
N SER A 217 -14.37 -22.24 -19.93
CA SER A 217 -14.88 -23.44 -20.62
C SER A 217 -15.56 -24.38 -19.65
N ARG A 218 -14.92 -24.67 -18.51
CA ARG A 218 -15.47 -25.51 -17.45
C ARG A 218 -16.71 -24.89 -16.84
N THR A 219 -16.68 -23.60 -16.54
CA THR A 219 -17.84 -22.83 -16.05
C THR A 219 -19.02 -22.95 -17.02
N LYS A 220 -18.81 -22.66 -18.32
CA LYS A 220 -19.87 -22.78 -19.33
C LYS A 220 -20.46 -24.18 -19.43
N LYS A 221 -19.62 -25.22 -19.40
CA LYS A 221 -20.09 -26.61 -19.41
C LYS A 221 -20.96 -26.92 -18.19
N MET A 222 -20.59 -26.44 -17.01
CA MET A 222 -21.39 -26.62 -15.79
C MET A 222 -22.73 -25.90 -15.87
N LEU A 223 -22.75 -24.64 -16.32
CA LEU A 223 -23.97 -23.86 -16.49
C LEU A 223 -24.93 -24.49 -17.52
N ARG A 224 -24.41 -24.92 -18.68
CA ARG A 224 -25.22 -25.61 -19.71
C ARG A 224 -25.85 -26.90 -19.20
N ARG A 225 -25.13 -27.68 -18.37
CA ARG A 225 -25.64 -28.95 -17.79
C ARG A 225 -26.87 -28.75 -16.91
N VAL A 226 -27.05 -27.56 -16.35
CA VAL A 226 -28.22 -27.19 -15.54
C VAL A 226 -29.16 -26.25 -16.30
N ALA A 227 -29.12 -26.27 -17.64
CA ALA A 227 -29.96 -25.48 -18.53
C ALA A 227 -29.86 -23.95 -18.35
N ILE A 228 -28.76 -23.45 -17.78
CA ILE A 228 -28.47 -22.01 -17.76
C ILE A 228 -27.89 -21.64 -19.13
N LEU A 229 -28.53 -20.66 -19.78
CA LEU A 229 -28.08 -20.13 -21.07
C LEU A 229 -26.70 -19.49 -20.92
N VAL A 230 -25.80 -19.83 -21.84
CA VAL A 230 -24.48 -19.21 -21.95
C VAL A 230 -24.21 -18.91 -23.42
N PRO A 231 -23.38 -17.88 -23.73
CA PRO A 231 -23.12 -17.53 -25.13
C PRO A 231 -22.60 -18.72 -25.94
N GLU A 232 -23.01 -18.78 -27.20
CA GLU A 232 -22.40 -19.69 -28.17
C GLU A 232 -20.95 -19.27 -28.42
N GLY A 233 -20.09 -20.25 -28.68
CA GLY A 233 -18.67 -19.99 -28.83
C GLY A 233 -17.83 -21.25 -28.83
N ARG A 234 -16.57 -21.08 -29.24
CA ARG A 234 -15.62 -22.15 -29.50
C ARG A 234 -14.24 -21.79 -28.94
N LEU A 235 -13.55 -22.80 -28.42
CA LEU A 235 -12.13 -22.71 -28.10
C LEU A 235 -11.31 -22.86 -29.37
N VAL A 236 -10.32 -21.99 -29.52
CA VAL A 236 -9.42 -21.93 -30.66
C VAL A 236 -7.96 -21.92 -30.21
N LEU A 237 -7.11 -22.48 -31.05
CA LEU A 237 -5.66 -22.65 -30.86
C LEU A 237 -4.84 -21.91 -31.92
N SER A 238 -5.48 -21.41 -32.98
CA SER A 238 -4.84 -20.62 -34.03
C SER A 238 -5.68 -19.39 -34.42
N GLU A 239 -5.05 -18.45 -35.13
CA GLU A 239 -5.73 -17.27 -35.67
C GLU A 239 -6.78 -17.69 -36.72
N GLU A 240 -6.45 -18.66 -37.54
CA GLU A 240 -7.33 -19.20 -38.58
C GLU A 240 -8.59 -19.83 -37.97
N GLU A 241 -8.45 -20.57 -36.87
CA GLU A 241 -9.59 -21.09 -36.11
C GLU A 241 -10.44 -19.96 -35.51
N ALA A 242 -9.81 -18.87 -35.05
CA ALA A 242 -10.51 -17.72 -34.52
C ALA A 242 -11.35 -17.00 -35.59
N LEU A 243 -10.80 -16.84 -36.79
CA LEU A 243 -11.51 -16.28 -37.94
C LEU A 243 -12.64 -17.18 -38.43
N ALA A 244 -12.42 -18.49 -38.48
CA ALA A 244 -13.48 -19.44 -38.81
C ALA A 244 -14.65 -19.34 -37.81
N ALA A 245 -14.36 -19.29 -36.51
CA ALA A 245 -15.37 -19.10 -35.48
C ALA A 245 -16.11 -17.75 -35.61
N PHE A 246 -15.41 -16.68 -35.96
CA PHE A 246 -16.02 -15.36 -36.21
C PHE A 246 -17.05 -15.40 -37.34
N TYR A 247 -16.72 -16.03 -38.48
CA TYR A 247 -17.65 -16.17 -39.59
C TYR A 247 -18.86 -17.06 -39.25
N GLU A 248 -18.65 -18.12 -38.49
CA GLU A 248 -19.71 -19.04 -38.05
C GLU A 248 -20.74 -18.37 -37.12
N LEU A 249 -20.27 -17.52 -36.19
CA LEU A 249 -21.11 -16.90 -35.17
C LEU A 249 -22.00 -15.74 -35.70
N LYS A 250 -21.75 -15.26 -36.93
CA LYS A 250 -22.58 -14.29 -37.66
C LYS A 250 -22.98 -13.03 -36.86
N GLY A 251 -22.07 -12.49 -36.07
CA GLY A 251 -22.30 -11.29 -35.27
C GLY A 251 -21.00 -10.74 -34.71
N PRO A 252 -21.06 -9.60 -33.99
CA PRO A 252 -19.90 -9.18 -33.22
C PRO A 252 -19.51 -10.28 -32.24
N VAL A 253 -18.21 -10.51 -32.09
CA VAL A 253 -17.68 -11.54 -31.20
C VAL A 253 -16.87 -10.94 -30.07
N VAL A 254 -16.69 -11.74 -29.02
CA VAL A 254 -15.79 -11.51 -27.91
C VAL A 254 -14.65 -12.51 -27.99
N LEU A 255 -13.42 -12.05 -27.88
CA LEU A 255 -12.23 -12.90 -27.74
C LEU A 255 -11.64 -12.73 -26.34
N LYS A 256 -11.37 -13.84 -25.67
CA LYS A 256 -10.77 -13.84 -24.33
C LYS A 256 -9.93 -15.09 -24.08
N PRO A 257 -8.87 -15.03 -23.25
CA PRO A 257 -8.16 -16.22 -22.82
C PRO A 257 -9.13 -17.13 -22.05
N GLU A 258 -9.01 -18.45 -22.26
CA GLU A 258 -9.86 -19.42 -21.59
C GLU A 258 -9.77 -19.31 -20.07
N SER A 259 -8.53 -19.33 -19.54
CA SER A 259 -8.24 -19.16 -18.13
C SER A 259 -7.89 -17.71 -17.80
N GLY A 260 -8.14 -17.32 -16.55
CA GLY A 260 -7.74 -16.01 -16.02
C GLY A 260 -8.91 -15.07 -15.70
N ASN A 261 -8.58 -13.98 -15.01
CA ASN A 261 -9.52 -13.07 -14.36
C ASN A 261 -9.23 -11.59 -14.70
N GLN A 262 -10.02 -10.67 -14.12
CA GLN A 262 -9.80 -9.21 -14.19
C GLN A 262 -9.79 -8.62 -15.60
N GLY A 263 -10.42 -9.27 -16.58
CA GLY A 263 -10.52 -8.76 -17.95
C GLY A 263 -9.21 -8.76 -18.74
N LYS A 264 -8.14 -9.37 -18.23
CA LYS A 264 -6.83 -9.42 -18.93
C LYS A 264 -6.95 -10.21 -20.24
N GLY A 265 -6.51 -9.59 -21.33
CA GLY A 265 -6.57 -10.17 -22.67
C GLY A 265 -7.98 -10.25 -23.28
N VAL A 266 -8.99 -9.60 -22.68
CA VAL A 266 -10.36 -9.61 -23.18
C VAL A 266 -10.56 -8.49 -24.20
N SER A 267 -11.13 -8.83 -25.35
CA SER A 267 -11.53 -7.89 -26.40
C SER A 267 -13.02 -8.09 -26.72
N LEU A 268 -13.79 -7.00 -26.71
CA LEU A 268 -15.24 -7.03 -26.82
C LEU A 268 -15.70 -6.41 -28.14
N ASN A 269 -16.91 -6.77 -28.59
CA ASN A 269 -17.61 -6.14 -29.71
C ASN A 269 -16.79 -6.09 -31.02
N LEU A 270 -16.12 -7.20 -31.36
CA LEU A 270 -15.26 -7.31 -32.54
C LEU A 270 -16.11 -7.57 -33.79
N LYS A 271 -16.03 -6.68 -34.77
CA LYS A 271 -16.94 -6.61 -35.92
C LYS A 271 -16.27 -6.93 -37.25
N ASN A 272 -14.95 -6.98 -37.31
CA ASN A 272 -14.22 -7.24 -38.54
C ASN A 272 -12.98 -8.12 -38.31
N VAL A 273 -12.44 -8.63 -39.41
CA VAL A 273 -11.29 -9.55 -39.42
C VAL A 273 -10.05 -8.95 -38.76
N ALA A 274 -9.75 -7.67 -39.01
CA ALA A 274 -8.57 -7.02 -38.46
C ALA A 274 -8.63 -6.94 -36.93
N GLU A 275 -9.80 -6.59 -36.38
CA GLU A 275 -10.06 -6.58 -34.94
C GLU A 275 -9.91 -7.97 -34.31
N VAL A 276 -10.45 -9.02 -34.96
CA VAL A 276 -10.35 -10.40 -34.46
C VAL A 276 -8.89 -10.88 -34.41
N ARG A 277 -8.09 -10.57 -35.43
CA ARG A 277 -6.65 -10.90 -35.44
C ARG A 277 -5.91 -10.24 -34.28
N ALA A 278 -6.07 -8.92 -34.14
CA ALA A 278 -5.44 -8.16 -33.06
C ALA A 278 -5.87 -8.67 -31.68
N ALA A 279 -7.16 -8.96 -31.50
CA ALA A 279 -7.71 -9.52 -30.28
C ALA A 279 -7.18 -10.93 -29.98
N TYR A 280 -6.99 -11.77 -30.99
CA TYR A 280 -6.40 -13.09 -30.83
C TYR A 280 -4.94 -12.98 -30.34
N THR A 281 -4.12 -12.15 -30.99
CA THR A 281 -2.74 -11.89 -30.54
C THR A 281 -2.70 -11.40 -29.10
N LEU A 282 -3.59 -10.46 -28.73
CA LEU A 282 -3.68 -9.95 -27.36
C LEU A 282 -4.03 -11.05 -26.36
N ALA A 283 -5.07 -11.85 -26.64
CA ALA A 283 -5.52 -12.93 -25.76
C ALA A 283 -4.45 -14.03 -25.58
N ARG A 284 -3.68 -14.30 -26.64
CA ARG A 284 -2.59 -15.30 -26.63
C ARG A 284 -1.46 -14.98 -25.67
N ASN A 285 -1.23 -13.71 -25.36
CA ASN A 285 -0.24 -13.29 -24.36
C ASN A 285 -0.61 -13.74 -22.93
N PHE A 286 -1.88 -14.10 -22.70
CA PHE A 286 -2.38 -14.48 -21.37
C PHE A 286 -2.81 -15.95 -21.28
N GLY A 287 -2.80 -16.71 -22.38
CA GLY A 287 -3.27 -18.08 -22.35
C GLY A 287 -3.02 -18.88 -23.62
N ARG A 288 -2.90 -20.20 -23.44
CA ARG A 288 -2.67 -21.11 -24.57
C ARG A 288 -3.90 -21.25 -25.49
N ARG A 289 -5.09 -21.23 -24.89
CA ARG A 289 -6.37 -21.40 -25.57
C ARG A 289 -7.15 -20.09 -25.49
N VAL A 290 -7.74 -19.68 -26.61
CA VAL A 290 -8.58 -18.49 -26.70
C VAL A 290 -10.02 -18.94 -26.94
N LEU A 291 -10.96 -18.24 -26.33
CA LEU A 291 -12.38 -18.50 -26.45
C LEU A 291 -13.00 -17.38 -27.29
N VAL A 292 -13.58 -17.76 -28.44
CA VAL A 292 -14.35 -16.88 -29.32
C VAL A 292 -15.83 -17.11 -29.01
N GLU A 293 -16.54 -16.05 -28.67
CA GLU A 293 -17.96 -16.13 -28.29
C GLU A 293 -18.78 -15.07 -29.00
N LYS A 294 -20.07 -15.35 -29.19
CA LYS A 294 -21.02 -14.32 -29.63
C LYS A 294 -21.13 -13.23 -28.55
N HIS A 295 -21.11 -11.97 -28.98
CA HIS A 295 -21.24 -10.81 -28.10
C HIS A 295 -22.60 -10.75 -27.41
#